data_AF-A0A2E0F1H8-F1
#
_entry.id   AF-A0A2E0F1H8-F1
#
_cell.length_a   1.000
_cell.length_b   1.000
_cell.length_c   1.000
_cell.angle_alpha   90.00
_cell.angle_beta   90.00
_cell.angle_gamma   90.00
#
_symmetry.space_group_name_H-M   'P 1'
#
loop_
_entity.id
_entity.type
_entity.pdbx_description
1 polymer ?
#
loop_
_entity_poly.entity_id
_entity_poly.type
_entity_poly.pdbx_seq_one_letter_code
_entity_poly.pdbx_strand_id
1 'polypeptide(L)'
;MATLPWAAADLSNWVGPPQIASSGQDVEVDGWNVPSNATILDGWLSAEDQMVGVGNGSEWRTDTTRNFSVGQYIDSTMDHFDGRLSIEPDDAVSEIDSFVGVATLQFEHTTIQESGNTSIWEPGIPSLVNGTQIGSTMQMPYGNQPANAHGGTLVAATLMNRSVPAGIDASFEAGIPIPSPVNHFNLSFWHWQHTDANDGMWLEYKLDNGPWTWVAPTGGYNSNITLNSSATPAGTPNSSSTFPVWTSVNATGWVQELVNLDNLPNINTSVNINFRWRIVTDANSSASPGWFVDDLELTNVGGSTGYWHHGCYTVTATSCGYSNNAQGLLTGTVDLTNAGSGSEIQVRLEWDLEGSGWDNFCIELSSNGNTWTDISSSTTSTTSSCRSRSGAIPGNGYTLPNGTTYGDESNGFVTLELAIPSTFQNSGSTQLRI
;
A
#
# COMPACT_ATOMS: atom_id res chain seq x y z
N MET A 1 36.36 -89.70 27.40
CA MET A 1 36.12 -89.06 26.09
C MET A 1 34.98 -88.08 26.33
N ALA A 2 35.33 -86.81 26.59
CA ALA A 2 34.39 -85.76 26.98
C ALA A 2 33.98 -84.99 25.73
N THR A 3 32.70 -85.00 25.39
CA THR A 3 32.14 -84.13 24.35
C THR A 3 31.69 -82.84 25.03
N LEU A 4 32.45 -81.75 24.84
CA LEU A 4 32.01 -80.40 25.20
C LEU A 4 30.80 -80.03 24.34
N PRO A 5 29.74 -79.40 24.89
CA PRO A 5 28.68 -78.85 24.07
C PRO A 5 29.25 -77.73 23.21
N TRP A 6 29.07 -77.85 21.90
CA TRP A 6 29.37 -76.76 20.97
C TRP A 6 28.33 -75.67 21.23
N ALA A 7 28.70 -74.62 21.94
CA ALA A 7 27.93 -73.39 21.98
C ALA A 7 28.04 -72.75 20.58
N ALA A 8 27.07 -73.02 19.72
CA ALA A 8 26.93 -72.28 18.47
C ALA A 8 26.22 -70.96 18.78
N ALA A 9 26.85 -69.84 18.45
CA ALA A 9 26.15 -68.56 18.42
C ALA A 9 25.14 -68.61 17.27
N ASP A 10 23.87 -68.38 17.59
CA ASP A 10 22.80 -68.31 16.60
C ASP A 10 22.44 -66.84 16.32
N LEU A 11 22.00 -66.55 15.11
CA LEU A 11 21.65 -65.20 14.67
C LEU A 11 20.12 -65.09 14.57
N SER A 12 19.53 -64.18 15.35
CA SER A 12 18.13 -63.79 15.14
C SER A 12 18.07 -62.75 14.03
N ASN A 13 17.43 -63.08 12.92
CA ASN A 13 17.21 -62.15 11.81
C ASN A 13 16.00 -61.26 12.09
N TRP A 14 15.99 -60.06 11.49
CA TRP A 14 14.83 -59.17 11.54
C TRP A 14 13.59 -59.88 10.96
N VAL A 15 12.51 -59.92 11.74
CA VAL A 15 11.21 -60.50 11.35
C VAL A 15 10.11 -59.46 11.23
N GLY A 16 10.41 -58.19 11.55
CA GLY A 16 9.47 -57.09 11.39
C GLY A 16 9.23 -56.71 9.92
N PRO A 17 8.34 -55.74 9.66
CA PRO A 17 8.07 -55.28 8.30
C PRO A 17 9.32 -54.59 7.69
N PRO A 18 9.46 -54.57 6.36
CA PRO A 18 10.58 -53.91 5.68
C PRO A 18 10.52 -52.37 5.78
N GLN A 19 9.37 -51.81 6.15
CA GLN A 19 9.16 -50.38 6.39
C GLN A 19 8.18 -50.18 7.56
N ILE A 20 8.42 -49.16 8.39
CA ILE A 20 7.55 -48.78 9.50
C ILE A 20 6.99 -47.39 9.19
N ALA A 21 5.68 -47.29 8.94
CA ALA A 21 5.01 -46.03 8.62
C ALA A 21 4.27 -45.48 9.85
N SER A 22 4.77 -44.40 10.44
CA SER A 22 4.20 -43.79 11.64
C SER A 22 2.98 -42.90 11.35
N SER A 23 2.90 -42.28 10.16
CA SER A 23 1.91 -41.24 9.83
C SER A 23 1.78 -40.17 10.93
N GLY A 24 2.87 -39.87 11.63
CA GLY A 24 2.91 -38.92 12.76
C GLY A 24 2.38 -39.45 14.10
N GLN A 25 2.16 -40.76 14.24
CA GLN A 25 1.74 -41.44 15.47
C GLN A 25 2.77 -42.49 15.90
N ASP A 26 2.82 -42.83 17.18
CA ASP A 26 3.69 -43.89 17.69
C ASP A 26 3.27 -45.26 17.15
N VAL A 27 4.21 -45.99 16.55
CA VAL A 27 4.00 -47.35 16.02
C VAL A 27 5.04 -48.29 16.59
N GLU A 28 4.59 -49.39 17.17
CA GLU A 28 5.42 -50.44 17.75
C GLU A 28 5.39 -51.70 16.87
N VAL A 29 6.56 -52.30 16.63
CA VAL A 29 6.68 -53.55 15.86
C VAL A 29 7.69 -54.49 16.52
N ASP A 30 7.38 -55.79 16.50
CA ASP A 30 8.29 -56.83 16.98
C ASP A 30 9.36 -57.14 15.92
N GLY A 31 10.63 -56.83 16.25
CA GLY A 31 11.74 -56.90 15.32
C GLY A 31 12.51 -58.22 15.29
N TRP A 32 12.65 -58.89 16.44
CA TRP A 32 13.45 -60.11 16.59
C TRP A 32 12.85 -61.00 17.68
N ASN A 33 12.97 -62.32 17.50
CA ASN A 33 12.64 -63.29 18.53
C ASN A 33 13.91 -63.94 19.05
N VAL A 34 14.10 -63.94 20.37
CA VAL A 34 15.23 -64.58 21.05
C VAL A 34 14.69 -65.68 21.98
N PRO A 35 15.25 -66.91 21.95
CA PRO A 35 14.82 -67.97 22.87
C PRO A 35 14.99 -67.55 24.33
N SER A 36 14.06 -67.95 25.19
CA SER A 36 13.97 -67.51 26.60
C SER A 36 15.15 -67.91 27.51
N ASN A 37 16.14 -68.63 26.98
CA ASN A 37 17.33 -69.08 27.71
C ASN A 37 18.63 -68.82 26.94
N ALA A 38 18.63 -67.82 26.05
CA ALA A 38 19.80 -67.37 25.30
C ALA A 38 20.33 -66.04 25.85
N THR A 39 21.65 -65.85 25.80
CA THR A 39 22.30 -64.57 26.12
C THR A 39 22.58 -63.81 24.83
N ILE A 40 22.09 -62.58 24.73
CA ILE A 40 22.41 -61.69 23.59
C ILE A 40 23.83 -61.15 23.81
N LEU A 41 24.72 -61.41 22.86
CA LEU A 41 26.11 -60.99 22.92
C LEU A 41 26.35 -59.63 22.26
N ASP A 42 25.66 -59.36 21.15
CA ASP A 42 25.69 -58.08 20.43
C ASP A 42 24.46 -57.97 19.51
N GLY A 43 24.15 -56.76 19.03
CA GLY A 43 23.10 -56.50 18.07
C GLY A 43 23.24 -55.12 17.43
N TRP A 44 23.00 -55.04 16.13
CA TRP A 44 22.97 -53.78 15.40
C TRP A 44 21.70 -53.69 14.53
N LEU A 45 21.17 -52.48 14.45
CA LEU A 45 20.10 -52.10 13.52
C LEU A 45 20.60 -50.93 12.70
N SER A 46 20.43 -51.00 11.39
CA SER A 46 20.55 -49.84 10.51
C SER A 46 19.15 -49.48 10.03
N ALA A 47 18.73 -48.25 10.30
CA ALA A 47 17.51 -47.68 9.79
C ALA A 47 17.89 -46.55 8.83
N GLU A 48 17.33 -46.58 7.63
CA GLU A 48 17.41 -45.47 6.68
C GLU A 48 16.02 -44.84 6.58
N ASP A 49 15.98 -43.51 6.67
CA ASP A 49 14.77 -42.76 6.41
C ASP A 49 14.55 -42.69 4.90
N GLN A 50 13.56 -43.45 4.41
CA GLN A 50 13.00 -43.24 3.09
C GLN A 50 12.03 -42.05 3.21
N MET A 51 12.60 -40.84 3.24
CA MET A 51 11.83 -39.61 3.01
C MET A 51 11.20 -39.74 1.62
N VAL A 52 9.94 -40.19 1.56
CA VAL A 52 9.15 -40.16 0.34
C VAL A 52 9.07 -38.68 -0.02
N GLY A 53 9.75 -38.28 -1.10
CA GLY A 53 9.93 -36.87 -1.42
C GLY A 53 8.59 -36.14 -1.42
N VAL A 54 8.43 -35.18 -0.51
CA VAL A 54 7.17 -34.42 -0.31
C VAL A 54 6.93 -33.40 -1.44
N GLY A 55 7.49 -33.66 -2.63
CA GLY A 55 7.63 -32.68 -3.69
C GLY A 55 8.57 -31.53 -3.31
N ASN A 56 9.01 -30.76 -4.29
CA ASN A 56 9.77 -29.53 -4.12
C ASN A 56 8.88 -28.32 -3.74
N GLY A 57 7.68 -28.58 -3.19
CA GLY A 57 6.71 -27.53 -2.89
C GLY A 57 5.95 -26.97 -4.10
N SER A 58 6.01 -27.62 -5.27
CA SER A 58 5.21 -27.26 -6.44
C SER A 58 3.99 -28.17 -6.65
N GLU A 59 3.22 -28.42 -5.58
CA GLU A 59 1.90 -29.01 -5.72
C GLU A 59 0.81 -27.94 -5.57
N TRP A 60 -0.18 -28.01 -6.44
CA TRP A 60 -1.37 -27.18 -6.38
C TRP A 60 -2.40 -27.83 -5.47
N ARG A 61 -2.80 -27.14 -4.39
CA ARG A 61 -3.79 -27.60 -3.40
C ARG A 61 -4.86 -26.55 -3.15
N THR A 62 -6.12 -26.99 -3.15
CA THR A 62 -7.30 -26.12 -2.96
C THR A 62 -7.52 -25.68 -1.50
N ASP A 63 -6.72 -26.17 -0.55
CA ASP A 63 -6.91 -25.99 0.90
C ASP A 63 -5.80 -25.18 1.61
N THR A 64 -4.95 -24.47 0.87
CA THR A 64 -3.86 -23.64 1.45
C THR A 64 -4.04 -22.15 1.17
N THR A 65 -3.49 -21.31 2.05
CA THR A 65 -3.52 -19.83 1.97
C THR A 65 -2.72 -19.23 0.81
N ARG A 66 -2.12 -20.05 -0.06
CA ARG A 66 -1.28 -19.64 -1.20
C ARG A 66 -1.78 -20.13 -2.55
N ASN A 67 -3.09 -20.36 -2.69
CA ASN A 67 -3.68 -20.70 -3.99
C ASN A 67 -4.39 -19.50 -4.64
N PHE A 68 -4.69 -19.60 -5.94
CA PHE A 68 -5.35 -18.52 -6.70
C PHE A 68 -6.76 -18.16 -6.19
N SER A 69 -7.37 -18.99 -5.35
CA SER A 69 -8.66 -18.70 -4.69
C SER A 69 -8.53 -17.68 -3.54
N VAL A 70 -7.30 -17.31 -3.14
CA VAL A 70 -7.04 -16.32 -2.08
C VAL A 70 -6.39 -15.03 -2.63
N GLY A 71 -6.27 -14.91 -3.96
CA GLY A 71 -5.79 -13.69 -4.60
C GLY A 71 -6.82 -12.56 -4.51
N GLN A 72 -6.36 -11.34 -4.26
CA GLN A 72 -7.18 -10.14 -4.46
C GLN A 72 -7.07 -9.73 -5.93
N TYR A 73 -8.21 -9.45 -6.56
CA TYR A 73 -8.23 -8.83 -7.88
C TYR A 73 -7.81 -7.36 -7.73
N ILE A 74 -6.66 -7.01 -8.29
CA ILE A 74 -6.26 -5.62 -8.52
C ILE A 74 -6.32 -5.45 -10.04
N ASP A 75 -7.16 -4.51 -10.50
CA ASP A 75 -7.38 -4.19 -11.92
C ASP A 75 -7.77 -5.39 -12.82
N SER A 76 -8.44 -6.40 -12.27
CA SER A 76 -8.88 -7.60 -12.99
C SER A 76 -10.28 -8.04 -12.55
N THR A 77 -11.02 -8.75 -13.41
CA THR A 77 -12.37 -9.28 -13.11
C THR A 77 -12.50 -10.74 -13.53
N MET A 78 -13.32 -11.51 -12.79
CA MET A 78 -13.75 -12.87 -13.19
C MET A 78 -15.14 -12.90 -13.83
N ASP A 79 -15.84 -11.76 -13.88
CA ASP A 79 -17.24 -11.73 -14.32
C ASP A 79 -17.41 -12.06 -15.80
N HIS A 80 -16.33 -11.99 -16.57
CA HIS A 80 -16.35 -12.19 -18.02
C HIS A 80 -16.22 -13.65 -18.45
N PHE A 81 -15.42 -14.43 -17.72
CA PHE A 81 -15.26 -15.87 -17.97
C PHE A 81 -15.50 -16.61 -16.67
N ASP A 82 -16.58 -17.39 -16.61
CA ASP A 82 -17.08 -18.10 -15.44
C ASP A 82 -15.96 -18.85 -14.69
N GLY A 83 -15.40 -18.19 -13.67
CA GLY A 83 -14.31 -18.68 -12.82
C GLY A 83 -12.91 -18.74 -13.46
N ARG A 84 -12.61 -17.97 -14.50
CA ARG A 84 -11.29 -17.96 -15.16
C ARG A 84 -10.69 -16.55 -15.27
N LEU A 85 -9.42 -16.42 -14.88
CA LEU A 85 -8.58 -15.28 -15.26
C LEU A 85 -8.07 -15.51 -16.69
N SER A 86 -8.46 -14.65 -17.63
CA SER A 86 -8.03 -14.72 -19.03
C SER A 86 -7.18 -13.50 -19.39
N ILE A 87 -6.07 -13.74 -20.10
CA ILE A 87 -5.25 -12.71 -20.78
C ILE A 87 -5.46 -12.75 -22.30
N GLU A 88 -6.38 -13.60 -22.76
CA GLU A 88 -6.75 -13.70 -24.17
C GLU A 88 -7.64 -12.49 -24.51
N PRO A 89 -7.32 -11.74 -25.58
CA PRO A 89 -8.24 -10.73 -26.10
C PRO A 89 -9.56 -11.42 -26.44
N ASP A 90 -10.67 -10.92 -25.89
CA ASP A 90 -11.97 -11.47 -26.26
C ASP A 90 -12.21 -11.20 -27.75
N ASP A 91 -12.27 -12.27 -28.55
CA ASP A 91 -12.55 -12.21 -29.99
C ASP A 91 -13.94 -11.62 -30.29
N ALA A 92 -14.83 -11.49 -29.29
CA ALA A 92 -16.10 -10.76 -29.42
C ALA A 92 -16.00 -9.25 -29.14
N VAL A 93 -14.88 -8.75 -28.58
CA VAL A 93 -14.75 -7.36 -28.10
C VAL A 93 -13.47 -6.66 -28.62
N SER A 94 -12.57 -7.35 -29.31
CA SER A 94 -11.30 -6.76 -29.77
C SER A 94 -11.36 -6.05 -31.13
N GLU A 95 -12.53 -5.96 -31.77
CA GLU A 95 -12.83 -4.96 -32.82
C GLU A 95 -14.07 -4.15 -32.42
N ILE A 96 -13.90 -3.20 -31.49
CA ILE A 96 -14.84 -2.08 -31.38
C ILE A 96 -14.46 -1.08 -32.47
N ASP A 97 -14.94 -1.29 -33.69
CA ASP A 97 -14.74 -0.35 -34.81
C ASP A 97 -15.54 0.96 -34.58
N SER A 98 -16.54 0.95 -33.67
CA SER A 98 -17.22 2.16 -33.17
C SER A 98 -18.08 1.89 -31.92
N PHE A 99 -18.18 2.87 -31.02
CA PHE A 99 -19.21 2.88 -29.97
C PHE A 99 -20.58 3.13 -30.61
N VAL A 100 -21.29 2.07 -30.99
CA VAL A 100 -22.68 2.19 -31.48
C VAL A 100 -23.62 2.33 -30.27
N GLY A 101 -23.62 3.51 -29.65
CA GLY A 101 -24.43 3.82 -28.47
C GLY A 101 -24.01 5.14 -27.80
N VAL A 102 -24.86 5.68 -26.93
CA VAL A 102 -24.48 6.80 -26.05
C VAL A 102 -23.67 6.22 -24.90
N ALA A 103 -22.35 6.41 -24.91
CA ALA A 103 -21.51 6.08 -23.77
C ALA A 103 -21.86 7.02 -22.60
N THR A 104 -22.11 6.46 -21.43
CA THR A 104 -22.39 7.21 -20.20
C THR A 104 -21.23 7.03 -19.24
N LEU A 105 -20.77 8.13 -18.63
CA LEU A 105 -19.79 8.08 -17.56
C LEU A 105 -20.46 7.54 -16.30
N GLN A 106 -19.77 6.68 -15.56
CA GLN A 106 -20.21 6.17 -14.27
C GLN A 106 -19.03 6.14 -13.31
N PHE A 107 -19.30 6.28 -12.02
CA PHE A 107 -18.27 6.04 -11.02
C PHE A 107 -17.86 4.57 -11.06
N GLU A 108 -16.61 4.31 -10.68
CA GLU A 108 -16.18 2.96 -10.38
C GLU A 108 -16.85 2.55 -9.06
N HIS A 109 -17.97 1.83 -9.18
CA HIS A 109 -18.87 1.54 -8.08
C HIS A 109 -18.29 0.58 -7.04
N THR A 110 -17.08 0.02 -7.20
CA THR A 110 -16.41 -0.71 -6.10
C THR A 110 -15.64 0.23 -5.17
N THR A 111 -15.18 1.37 -5.68
CA THR A 111 -14.39 2.38 -4.96
C THR A 111 -15.26 3.55 -4.47
N ILE A 112 -16.23 3.99 -5.28
CA ILE A 112 -17.10 5.12 -4.98
C ILE A 112 -18.53 4.61 -4.76
N GLN A 113 -19.06 4.86 -3.56
CA GLN A 113 -20.45 4.52 -3.22
C GLN A 113 -21.29 5.79 -3.15
N GLU A 114 -22.52 5.72 -3.64
CA GLU A 114 -23.51 6.77 -3.44
C GLU A 114 -24.50 6.37 -2.34
N SER A 115 -24.88 7.31 -1.50
CA SER A 115 -25.88 7.09 -0.45
C SER A 115 -26.74 8.33 -0.23
N GLY A 116 -27.95 8.15 0.33
CA GLY A 116 -28.91 9.22 0.55
C GLY A 116 -30.35 8.83 0.25
N ASN A 117 -31.22 9.83 0.14
CA ASN A 117 -32.60 9.66 -0.32
C ASN A 117 -32.71 9.63 -1.86
N THR A 118 -31.63 9.98 -2.56
CA THR A 118 -31.52 9.98 -4.01
C THR A 118 -30.06 9.79 -4.45
N SER A 119 -29.84 9.40 -5.70
CA SER A 119 -28.54 9.41 -6.37
C SER A 119 -28.54 10.55 -7.37
N ILE A 120 -27.67 11.53 -7.13
CA ILE A 120 -27.51 12.74 -7.94
C ILE A 120 -26.04 13.01 -8.29
N TRP A 121 -25.13 12.19 -7.78
CA TRP A 121 -23.71 12.32 -8.04
C TRP A 121 -23.38 11.60 -9.34
N GLU A 122 -22.71 12.29 -10.24
CA GLU A 122 -22.27 11.72 -11.50
C GLU A 122 -20.89 12.24 -11.88
N PRO A 123 -20.06 11.41 -12.53
CA PRO A 123 -18.90 11.93 -13.26
C PRO A 123 -19.38 12.79 -14.44
N GLY A 124 -18.77 13.96 -14.58
CA GLY A 124 -19.22 14.98 -15.50
C GLY A 124 -18.11 15.66 -16.26
N ILE A 125 -18.40 16.13 -17.48
CA ILE A 125 -17.47 16.94 -18.28
C ILE A 125 -18.07 18.35 -18.41
N PRO A 126 -17.59 19.34 -17.63
CA PRO A 126 -18.18 20.69 -17.61
C PRO A 126 -18.22 21.39 -18.97
N SER A 127 -17.27 21.10 -19.85
CA SER A 127 -17.19 21.70 -21.18
C SER A 127 -18.22 21.17 -22.19
N LEU A 128 -18.94 20.10 -21.86
CA LEU A 128 -19.93 19.46 -22.75
C LEU A 128 -21.39 19.76 -22.36
N VAL A 129 -21.61 20.53 -21.30
CA VAL A 129 -22.96 20.87 -20.84
C VAL A 129 -23.58 21.98 -21.68
N ASN A 130 -24.91 21.98 -21.77
CA ASN A 130 -25.65 22.87 -22.68
C ASN A 130 -25.94 24.23 -22.01
N GLY A 131 -24.90 25.05 -21.86
CA GLY A 131 -24.96 26.39 -21.28
C GLY A 131 -24.29 27.46 -22.13
N THR A 132 -24.31 28.70 -21.64
CA THR A 132 -23.52 29.80 -22.25
C THR A 132 -22.25 30.02 -21.44
N GLN A 133 -21.10 29.76 -22.04
CA GLN A 133 -19.82 29.99 -21.37
C GLN A 133 -19.50 31.49 -21.29
N ILE A 134 -19.19 31.98 -20.08
CA ILE A 134 -18.69 33.32 -19.80
C ILE A 134 -17.44 33.18 -18.92
N GLY A 135 -16.26 33.31 -19.54
CA GLY A 135 -15.00 33.09 -18.83
C GLY A 135 -14.85 31.65 -18.34
N SER A 136 -14.60 31.48 -17.04
CA SER A 136 -14.49 30.18 -16.36
C SER A 136 -15.84 29.60 -15.92
N THR A 137 -16.95 30.30 -16.17
CA THR A 137 -18.28 29.91 -15.75
C THR A 137 -19.12 29.46 -16.95
N MET A 138 -19.91 28.42 -16.73
CA MET A 138 -20.99 28.01 -17.61
C MET A 138 -22.32 28.48 -17.02
N GLN A 139 -22.99 29.41 -17.71
CA GLN A 139 -24.27 29.95 -17.28
C GLN A 139 -25.41 29.04 -17.75
N MET A 140 -26.18 28.55 -16.78
CA MET A 140 -27.35 27.70 -16.95
C MET A 140 -28.63 28.44 -16.49
N PRO A 141 -29.84 28.00 -16.89
CA PRO A 141 -31.09 28.62 -16.45
C PRO A 141 -31.32 28.61 -14.93
N TYR A 142 -30.65 27.71 -14.22
CA TYR A 142 -30.74 27.49 -12.77
C TYR A 142 -29.49 27.96 -12.02
N GLY A 143 -28.56 28.65 -12.68
CA GLY A 143 -27.37 29.19 -12.03
C GLY A 143 -26.09 28.94 -12.82
N ASN A 144 -24.98 29.21 -12.17
CA ASN A 144 -23.64 29.19 -12.74
C ASN A 144 -22.84 27.99 -12.21
N GLN A 145 -22.28 27.20 -13.12
CA GLN A 145 -21.44 26.03 -12.83
C GLN A 145 -20.05 26.20 -13.49
N PRO A 146 -19.04 25.35 -13.20
CA PRO A 146 -17.75 25.46 -13.88
C PRO A 146 -17.89 25.27 -15.39
N ALA A 147 -17.12 26.02 -16.19
CA ALA A 147 -17.01 25.77 -17.63
C ALA A 147 -16.01 24.67 -17.97
N ASN A 148 -15.04 24.43 -17.08
CA ASN A 148 -14.03 23.39 -17.20
C ASN A 148 -13.76 22.78 -15.82
N ALA A 149 -13.30 21.53 -15.79
CA ALA A 149 -12.73 20.91 -14.61
C ALA A 149 -11.56 21.75 -14.06
N HIS A 150 -11.23 21.58 -12.77
CA HIS A 150 -10.04 22.22 -12.23
C HIS A 150 -8.79 21.55 -12.79
N GLY A 151 -8.77 20.21 -12.74
CA GLY A 151 -7.77 19.34 -13.34
C GLY A 151 -8.36 18.45 -14.43
N GLY A 152 -7.59 18.15 -15.48
CA GLY A 152 -8.04 17.21 -16.52
C GLY A 152 -9.34 17.63 -17.23
N THR A 153 -10.32 16.71 -17.29
CA THR A 153 -11.61 16.93 -18.01
C THR A 153 -12.85 16.50 -17.24
N LEU A 154 -12.70 15.64 -16.23
CA LEU A 154 -13.79 15.04 -15.48
C LEU A 154 -13.87 15.64 -14.09
N VAL A 155 -15.08 15.77 -13.57
CA VAL A 155 -15.35 16.17 -12.18
C VAL A 155 -16.38 15.22 -11.57
N ALA A 156 -16.42 15.10 -10.25
CA ALA A 156 -17.59 14.58 -9.55
C ALA A 156 -18.58 15.73 -9.36
N ALA A 157 -19.80 15.59 -9.86
CA ALA A 157 -20.78 16.67 -9.84
C ALA A 157 -22.15 16.20 -9.38
N THR A 158 -22.88 17.10 -8.74
CA THR A 158 -24.32 16.94 -8.56
C THR A 158 -25.05 17.40 -9.83
N LEU A 159 -25.44 16.46 -10.69
CA LEU A 159 -26.20 16.69 -11.94
C LEU A 159 -25.59 17.77 -12.88
N MET A 160 -24.81 17.37 -13.88
CA MET A 160 -24.12 18.29 -14.81
C MET A 160 -25.04 19.12 -15.71
N ASN A 161 -26.15 18.54 -16.17
CA ASN A 161 -27.05 19.14 -17.15
C ASN A 161 -28.46 19.38 -16.59
N ARG A 162 -28.62 19.29 -15.26
CA ARG A 162 -29.90 19.55 -14.58
C ARG A 162 -29.63 20.31 -13.29
N SER A 163 -30.66 20.98 -12.79
CA SER A 163 -30.60 21.56 -11.45
C SER A 163 -30.73 20.49 -10.38
N VAL A 164 -30.01 20.64 -9.28
CA VAL A 164 -30.29 19.96 -8.01
C VAL A 164 -31.65 20.44 -7.49
N PRO A 165 -32.62 19.54 -7.22
CA PRO A 165 -33.93 19.92 -6.71
C PRO A 165 -33.90 20.18 -5.19
N ALA A 166 -35.03 20.65 -4.66
CA ALA A 166 -35.27 20.81 -3.22
C ALA A 166 -35.44 19.46 -2.50
N GLY A 167 -35.14 19.42 -1.20
CA GLY A 167 -35.37 18.25 -0.34
C GLY A 167 -34.42 17.07 -0.56
N ILE A 168 -33.24 17.32 -1.11
CA ILE A 168 -32.22 16.31 -1.36
C ILE A 168 -31.41 16.04 -0.09
N ASP A 169 -31.05 14.77 0.11
CA ASP A 169 -29.98 14.33 1.01
C ASP A 169 -29.19 13.27 0.25
N ALA A 170 -27.99 13.63 -0.22
CA ALA A 170 -27.19 12.77 -1.07
C ALA A 170 -25.71 12.92 -0.76
N SER A 171 -24.96 11.86 -1.00
CA SER A 171 -23.52 11.86 -0.82
C SER A 171 -22.84 10.84 -1.72
N PHE A 172 -21.57 11.11 -2.02
CA PHE A 172 -20.64 10.08 -2.50
C PHE A 172 -19.56 9.82 -1.46
N GLU A 173 -19.08 8.59 -1.43
CA GLU A 173 -18.16 8.05 -0.43
C GLU A 173 -16.94 7.48 -1.13
N ALA A 174 -15.75 7.74 -0.58
CA ALA A 174 -14.49 7.15 -1.03
C ALA A 174 -13.65 6.80 0.20
N GLY A 175 -12.77 5.80 0.12
CA GLY A 175 -11.92 5.45 1.26
C GLY A 175 -10.61 4.81 0.87
N ILE A 176 -9.67 4.86 1.82
CA ILE A 176 -8.32 4.33 1.66
C ILE A 176 -7.84 3.69 2.98
N PRO A 177 -6.82 2.81 2.91
CA PRO A 177 -6.04 2.43 4.08
C PRO A 177 -5.34 3.64 4.71
N ILE A 178 -5.27 3.68 6.04
CA ILE A 178 -4.57 4.72 6.78
C ILE A 178 -3.05 4.42 6.73
N PRO A 179 -2.20 5.40 6.38
CA PRO A 179 -0.76 5.21 6.38
C PRO A 179 -0.21 5.08 7.81
N SER A 180 0.85 4.28 7.97
CA SER A 180 1.53 4.11 9.27
C SER A 180 3.03 4.38 9.13
N PRO A 181 3.61 5.31 9.90
CA PRO A 181 2.94 6.18 10.88
C PRO A 181 2.17 7.34 10.22
N VAL A 182 1.13 7.83 10.92
CA VAL A 182 0.38 9.05 10.57
C VAL A 182 1.16 10.27 11.04
N ASN A 183 1.52 11.16 10.12
CA ASN A 183 2.13 12.45 10.45
C ASN A 183 2.01 13.42 9.26
N HIS A 184 1.49 14.62 9.50
CA HIS A 184 1.07 15.57 8.45
C HIS A 184 0.16 14.89 7.42
N PHE A 185 -0.79 14.10 7.91
CA PHE A 185 -1.81 13.47 7.11
C PHE A 185 -2.92 14.49 6.81
N ASN A 186 -3.10 14.83 5.54
CA ASN A 186 -4.08 15.81 5.10
C ASN A 186 -4.86 15.31 3.89
N LEU A 187 -6.15 15.67 3.85
CA LEU A 187 -6.98 15.61 2.65
C LEU A 187 -7.05 17.01 2.04
N SER A 188 -6.78 17.13 0.75
CA SER A 188 -7.07 18.33 -0.03
C SER A 188 -7.96 18.00 -1.22
N PHE A 189 -8.75 18.97 -1.64
CA PHE A 189 -9.53 18.86 -2.87
C PHE A 189 -9.93 20.23 -3.39
N TRP A 190 -10.22 20.32 -4.68
CA TRP A 190 -10.82 21.49 -5.28
C TRP A 190 -12.33 21.31 -5.39
N HIS A 191 -13.07 22.38 -5.09
CA HIS A 191 -14.52 22.36 -5.25
C HIS A 191 -15.07 23.67 -5.83
N TRP A 192 -16.25 23.56 -6.43
CA TRP A 192 -17.07 24.69 -6.88
C TRP A 192 -18.48 24.49 -6.33
N GLN A 193 -19.08 25.55 -5.79
CA GLN A 193 -20.42 25.50 -5.24
C GLN A 193 -21.33 26.60 -5.79
N HIS A 194 -22.60 26.27 -5.93
CA HIS A 194 -23.70 27.20 -6.14
C HIS A 194 -25.01 26.55 -5.69
N THR A 195 -25.51 26.96 -4.54
CA THR A 195 -26.69 26.41 -3.86
C THR A 195 -27.64 27.51 -3.42
N ASP A 196 -28.79 27.19 -2.83
CA ASP A 196 -29.62 28.16 -2.12
C ASP A 196 -29.06 28.43 -0.70
N ALA A 197 -29.53 29.49 -0.03
CA ALA A 197 -29.02 29.97 1.26
C ALA A 197 -29.24 29.00 2.43
N ASN A 198 -30.23 28.10 2.31
CA ASN A 198 -30.55 27.10 3.33
C ASN A 198 -30.03 25.70 2.99
N ASP A 199 -29.35 25.56 1.86
CA ASP A 199 -28.69 24.31 1.49
C ASP A 199 -27.34 24.21 2.19
N GLY A 200 -26.90 22.98 2.45
CA GLY A 200 -25.66 22.71 3.15
C GLY A 200 -24.86 21.62 2.44
N MET A 201 -23.56 21.86 2.30
CA MET A 201 -22.57 20.88 1.85
C MET A 201 -21.50 20.73 2.93
N TRP A 202 -21.10 19.51 3.25
CA TRP A 202 -20.04 19.27 4.23
C TRP A 202 -19.33 17.95 4.02
N LEU A 203 -18.22 17.80 4.73
CA LEU A 203 -17.43 16.59 4.76
C LEU A 203 -17.67 15.82 6.06
N GLU A 204 -17.74 14.51 5.93
CA GLU A 204 -17.70 13.56 7.04
C GLU A 204 -16.59 12.54 6.82
N TYR A 205 -16.10 11.96 7.91
CA TYR A 205 -15.17 10.83 7.88
C TYR A 205 -15.69 9.66 8.71
N LYS A 206 -15.20 8.46 8.42
CA LYS A 206 -15.45 7.25 9.18
C LYS A 206 -14.14 6.46 9.28
N LEU A 207 -13.77 6.07 10.49
CA LEU A 207 -12.64 5.18 10.72
C LEU A 207 -13.17 3.76 10.89
N ASP A 208 -12.67 2.83 10.07
CA ASP A 208 -13.11 1.44 10.03
C ASP A 208 -14.65 1.31 10.04
N ASN A 209 -15.21 0.59 11.02
CA ASN A 209 -16.64 0.39 11.21
C ASN A 209 -17.26 1.40 12.20
N GLY A 210 -16.58 2.52 12.46
CA GLY A 210 -17.07 3.59 13.31
C GLY A 210 -18.27 4.36 12.73
N PRO A 211 -18.80 5.35 13.46
CA PRO A 211 -19.84 6.23 12.94
C PRO A 211 -19.26 7.26 11.96
N TRP A 212 -20.06 7.67 10.99
CA TRP A 212 -19.80 8.87 10.21
C TRP A 212 -19.79 10.10 11.12
N THR A 213 -18.71 10.87 11.05
CA THR A 213 -18.41 11.99 11.93
C THR A 213 -18.10 13.22 11.10
N TRP A 214 -18.74 14.35 11.42
CA TRP A 214 -18.49 15.65 10.80
C TRP A 214 -17.04 16.09 11.04
N VAL A 215 -16.42 16.68 10.01
CA VAL A 215 -15.09 17.28 10.09
C VAL A 215 -15.08 18.62 9.37
N ALA A 216 -14.29 19.57 9.86
CA ALA A 216 -14.14 20.88 9.25
C ALA A 216 -12.84 21.02 8.44
N PRO A 217 -12.87 21.74 7.32
CA PRO A 217 -11.64 22.19 6.66
C PRO A 217 -10.86 23.17 7.54
N THR A 218 -9.60 23.36 7.19
CA THR A 218 -8.71 24.39 7.70
C THR A 218 -9.26 25.75 7.27
N GLY A 219 -9.68 26.57 8.24
CA GLY A 219 -10.42 27.81 7.99
C GLY A 219 -11.91 27.71 8.30
N GLY A 220 -12.43 26.49 8.42
CA GLY A 220 -13.81 26.21 8.77
C GLY A 220 -14.79 26.42 7.62
N TYR A 221 -16.06 26.19 7.92
CA TYR A 221 -17.15 26.38 6.99
C TYR A 221 -17.63 27.85 6.95
N ASN A 222 -18.28 28.26 5.86
CA ASN A 222 -18.71 29.65 5.65
C ASN A 222 -20.14 29.95 6.13
N SER A 223 -20.91 28.95 6.56
CA SER A 223 -22.29 29.10 7.04
C SER A 223 -22.69 27.98 7.99
N ASN A 224 -23.97 27.93 8.35
CA ASN A 224 -24.59 26.92 9.19
C ASN A 224 -25.91 26.45 8.59
N ILE A 225 -26.24 25.17 8.78
CA ILE A 225 -27.55 24.59 8.51
C ILE A 225 -28.14 24.03 9.80
N THR A 226 -29.47 23.88 9.84
CA THR A 226 -30.17 23.17 10.93
C THR A 226 -30.87 21.94 10.37
N LEU A 227 -30.50 20.76 10.86
CA LEU A 227 -31.14 19.49 10.51
C LEU A 227 -31.94 18.94 11.69
N ASN A 228 -32.75 17.91 11.43
CA ASN A 228 -33.31 17.11 12.51
C ASN A 228 -32.23 16.22 13.15
N SER A 229 -32.47 15.77 14.38
CA SER A 229 -31.46 14.98 15.14
C SER A 229 -31.11 13.64 14.49
N SER A 230 -32.02 13.03 13.72
CA SER A 230 -31.77 11.78 12.99
C SER A 230 -30.89 11.95 11.74
N ALA A 231 -30.86 13.16 11.15
CA ALA A 231 -30.07 13.47 9.97
C ALA A 231 -28.74 14.19 10.31
N THR A 232 -28.64 14.74 11.53
CA THR A 232 -27.44 15.41 12.04
C THR A 232 -26.31 14.37 12.24
N PRO A 233 -25.13 14.57 11.65
CA PRO A 233 -23.99 13.65 11.84
C PRO A 233 -23.42 13.71 13.26
N ALA A 234 -22.65 12.69 13.63
CA ALA A 234 -21.89 12.74 14.88
C ALA A 234 -20.76 13.78 14.80
N GLY A 235 -20.23 14.22 15.95
CA GLY A 235 -19.04 15.09 15.99
C GLY A 235 -19.27 16.56 15.61
N THR A 236 -20.50 16.98 15.34
CA THR A 236 -20.84 18.40 15.15
C THR A 236 -20.45 19.22 16.40
N PRO A 237 -20.06 20.50 16.24
CA PRO A 237 -19.73 21.36 17.38
C PRO A 237 -20.85 21.43 18.41
N ASN A 238 -20.50 21.24 19.69
CA ASN A 238 -21.44 21.22 20.83
C ASN A 238 -22.57 20.18 20.71
N SER A 239 -22.40 19.14 19.87
CA SER A 239 -23.44 18.14 19.59
C SER A 239 -24.77 18.75 19.14
N SER A 240 -24.68 19.84 18.36
CA SER A 240 -25.82 20.65 17.94
C SER A 240 -26.37 20.19 16.58
N SER A 241 -27.69 20.18 16.45
CA SER A 241 -28.37 19.98 15.16
C SER A 241 -28.28 21.20 14.23
N THR A 242 -27.83 22.33 14.75
CA THR A 242 -27.38 23.49 13.96
C THR A 242 -25.85 23.49 13.95
N PHE A 243 -25.24 23.23 12.79
CA PHE A 243 -23.79 23.05 12.68
C PHE A 243 -23.21 23.70 11.40
N PRO A 244 -21.89 23.96 11.36
CA PRO A 244 -21.29 24.67 10.24
C PRO A 244 -21.19 23.79 8.98
N VAL A 245 -21.49 24.39 7.83
CA VAL A 245 -21.49 23.78 6.49
C VAL A 245 -21.12 24.81 5.42
N TRP A 246 -20.73 24.37 4.24
CA TRP A 246 -20.61 25.25 3.09
C TRP A 246 -21.99 25.56 2.49
N THR A 247 -22.22 26.80 2.11
CA THR A 247 -23.35 27.24 1.29
C THR A 247 -22.95 28.43 0.44
N SER A 248 -23.53 28.59 -0.75
CA SER A 248 -23.29 29.81 -1.54
C SER A 248 -24.37 30.07 -2.59
N VAL A 249 -25.11 31.16 -2.42
CA VAL A 249 -26.09 31.67 -3.41
C VAL A 249 -25.49 32.22 -4.70
N ASN A 250 -24.16 32.24 -4.79
CA ASN A 250 -23.43 32.61 -5.99
C ASN A 250 -22.38 31.54 -6.30
N ALA A 251 -22.05 31.37 -7.58
CA ALA A 251 -20.93 30.53 -7.98
C ALA A 251 -19.61 31.01 -7.37
N THR A 252 -18.88 30.12 -6.72
CA THR A 252 -17.62 30.46 -6.03
C THR A 252 -16.41 30.56 -6.95
N GLY A 253 -16.45 29.91 -8.11
CA GLY A 253 -15.20 29.50 -8.75
C GLY A 253 -14.64 28.23 -8.09
N TRP A 254 -13.54 27.71 -8.64
CA TRP A 254 -12.78 26.63 -8.02
C TRP A 254 -12.02 27.16 -6.81
N VAL A 255 -12.24 26.56 -5.64
CA VAL A 255 -11.57 26.86 -4.38
C VAL A 255 -10.97 25.57 -3.83
N GLN A 256 -9.75 25.65 -3.28
CA GLN A 256 -9.10 24.51 -2.65
C GLN A 256 -9.44 24.46 -1.15
N GLU A 257 -9.78 23.27 -0.68
CA GLU A 257 -9.99 22.96 0.73
C GLU A 257 -8.88 22.05 1.24
N LEU A 258 -8.53 22.20 2.53
CA LEU A 258 -7.54 21.39 3.21
C LEU A 258 -8.08 20.92 4.56
N VAL A 259 -8.11 19.62 4.81
CA VAL A 259 -8.56 19.01 6.07
C VAL A 259 -7.38 18.33 6.75
N ASN A 260 -7.05 18.76 7.96
CA ASN A 260 -6.02 18.10 8.77
C ASN A 260 -6.59 16.83 9.41
N LEU A 261 -5.93 15.69 9.19
CA LEU A 261 -6.38 14.38 9.64
C LEU A 261 -5.58 13.85 10.83
N ASP A 262 -4.43 14.45 11.15
CA ASP A 262 -3.53 14.00 12.22
C ASP A 262 -4.21 13.91 13.59
N ASN A 263 -5.13 14.82 13.85
CA ASN A 263 -5.76 14.97 15.16
C ASN A 263 -7.11 14.24 15.27
N LEU A 264 -7.47 13.43 14.28
CA LEU A 264 -8.72 12.67 14.34
C LEU A 264 -8.64 11.62 15.47
N PRO A 265 -9.67 11.52 16.32
CA PRO A 265 -9.71 10.51 17.38
C PRO A 265 -9.51 9.10 16.81
N ASN A 266 -8.60 8.32 17.41
CA ASN A 266 -8.28 6.94 17.03
C ASN A 266 -7.63 6.75 15.64
N ILE A 267 -7.17 7.81 14.98
CA ILE A 267 -6.52 7.69 13.65
C ILE A 267 -5.30 6.75 13.67
N ASN A 268 -4.51 6.78 14.75
CA ASN A 268 -3.31 5.95 14.92
C ASN A 268 -3.59 4.46 15.23
N THR A 269 -4.85 4.11 15.52
CA THR A 269 -5.25 2.72 15.87
C THR A 269 -6.23 2.12 14.88
N SER A 270 -6.62 2.88 13.85
CA SER A 270 -7.59 2.47 12.83
C SER A 270 -6.86 1.98 11.58
N VAL A 271 -7.50 1.14 10.78
CA VAL A 271 -6.91 0.58 9.56
C VAL A 271 -7.33 1.34 8.31
N ASN A 272 -8.58 1.75 8.22
CA ASN A 272 -9.15 2.42 7.06
C ASN A 272 -9.82 3.73 7.45
N ILE A 273 -9.77 4.70 6.53
CA ILE A 273 -10.54 5.93 6.60
C ILE A 273 -11.40 6.06 5.35
N ASN A 274 -12.68 6.31 5.54
CA ASN A 274 -13.60 6.71 4.49
C ASN A 274 -13.99 8.17 4.68
N PHE A 275 -14.24 8.86 3.57
CA PHE A 275 -14.74 10.21 3.48
C PHE A 275 -16.08 10.22 2.76
N ARG A 276 -16.93 11.16 3.13
CA ARG A 276 -18.25 11.36 2.53
C ARG A 276 -18.52 12.83 2.29
N TRP A 277 -18.71 13.19 1.03
CA TRP A 277 -19.11 14.53 0.61
C TRP A 277 -20.63 14.56 0.53
N ARG A 278 -21.25 15.27 1.47
CA ARG A 278 -22.70 15.27 1.64
C ARG A 278 -23.30 16.61 1.28
N ILE A 279 -24.39 16.59 0.53
CA ILE A 279 -25.22 17.74 0.18
C ILE A 279 -26.64 17.51 0.69
N VAL A 280 -27.20 18.52 1.35
CA VAL A 280 -28.60 18.57 1.73
C VAL A 280 -29.22 19.87 1.24
N THR A 281 -30.38 19.78 0.58
CA THR A 281 -31.14 20.95 0.13
C THR A 281 -32.43 21.13 0.94
N ASP A 282 -32.78 22.37 1.28
CA ASP A 282 -34.04 22.66 1.98
C ASP A 282 -35.24 22.30 1.09
N ALA A 283 -36.36 21.94 1.72
CA ALA A 283 -37.58 21.57 1.00
C ALA A 283 -38.18 22.71 0.17
N ASN A 284 -37.78 23.95 0.43
CA ASN A 284 -38.24 25.15 -0.28
C ASN A 284 -37.14 25.80 -1.13
N SER A 285 -35.97 25.15 -1.26
CA SER A 285 -34.87 25.70 -2.04
C SER A 285 -35.24 25.83 -3.52
N SER A 286 -34.72 26.88 -4.13
CA SER A 286 -34.75 27.04 -5.57
C SER A 286 -33.81 26.04 -6.26
N ALA A 287 -34.11 25.76 -7.52
CA ALA A 287 -33.25 24.95 -8.37
C ALA A 287 -31.87 25.60 -8.52
N SER A 288 -30.80 24.85 -8.22
CA SER A 288 -29.42 25.35 -8.25
C SER A 288 -28.47 24.36 -8.97
N PRO A 289 -27.25 24.77 -9.38
CA PRO A 289 -26.29 23.87 -9.99
C PRO A 289 -25.67 22.87 -9.01
N GLY A 290 -25.64 23.18 -7.71
CA GLY A 290 -25.14 22.29 -6.67
C GLY A 290 -23.62 22.35 -6.47
N TRP A 291 -23.00 21.17 -6.36
CA TRP A 291 -21.62 20.96 -5.93
C TRP A 291 -20.80 20.18 -6.95
N PHE A 292 -19.57 20.65 -7.20
CA PHE A 292 -18.60 20.02 -8.07
C PHE A 292 -17.30 19.83 -7.28
N VAL A 293 -16.72 18.64 -7.35
CA VAL A 293 -15.50 18.24 -6.63
C VAL A 293 -14.50 17.66 -7.62
N ASP A 294 -13.24 18.04 -7.47
CA ASP A 294 -12.14 17.67 -8.35
C ASP A 294 -10.82 17.60 -7.57
N ASP A 295 -9.80 16.95 -8.15
CA ASP A 295 -8.43 16.86 -7.63
C ASP A 295 -8.36 16.47 -6.13
N LEU A 296 -9.03 15.37 -5.78
CA LEU A 296 -8.94 14.76 -4.45
C LEU A 296 -7.50 14.25 -4.21
N GLU A 297 -6.85 14.75 -3.16
CA GLU A 297 -5.47 14.41 -2.82
C GLU A 297 -5.35 14.08 -1.33
N LEU A 298 -4.65 12.99 -1.03
CA LEU A 298 -4.29 12.59 0.33
C LEU A 298 -2.77 12.59 0.46
N THR A 299 -2.25 13.40 1.37
CA THR A 299 -0.82 13.52 1.64
C THR A 299 -0.52 13.03 3.04
N ASN A 300 0.53 12.24 3.23
CA ASN A 300 1.07 11.88 4.54
C ASN A 300 2.58 12.01 4.48
N VAL A 301 3.17 12.90 5.27
CA VAL A 301 4.63 13.02 5.37
C VAL A 301 5.21 11.80 6.08
N GLY A 302 4.45 11.21 7.00
CA GLY A 302 4.90 10.09 7.80
C GLY A 302 5.97 10.48 8.81
N GLY A 303 6.50 9.51 9.54
CA GLY A 303 7.44 9.73 10.62
C GLY A 303 8.85 9.95 10.08
N SER A 304 9.56 10.92 10.66
CA SER A 304 11.03 11.05 10.51
C SER A 304 11.79 9.85 11.08
N THR A 305 11.13 8.82 11.62
CA THR A 305 11.75 7.62 12.18
C THR A 305 12.20 6.60 11.12
N GLY A 306 12.33 7.03 9.86
CA GLY A 306 12.84 6.24 8.74
C GLY A 306 14.31 6.48 8.42
N TYR A 307 15.10 7.09 9.32
CA TYR A 307 16.55 7.13 9.12
C TYR A 307 17.13 5.73 9.32
N TRP A 308 17.38 5.06 8.22
CA TRP A 308 17.89 3.70 8.24
C TRP A 308 19.40 3.64 8.53
N HIS A 309 20.12 4.75 8.29
CA HIS A 309 21.53 4.94 8.66
C HIS A 309 21.72 6.00 9.74
N HIS A 310 20.97 5.93 10.84
CA HIS A 310 21.20 6.83 11.98
C HIS A 310 21.61 5.99 13.18
N GLY A 311 22.88 6.10 13.56
CA GLY A 311 23.42 5.38 14.69
C GLY A 311 23.01 6.01 16.01
N CYS A 312 23.32 7.29 16.21
CA CYS A 312 23.10 7.99 17.47
C CYS A 312 22.01 9.07 17.32
N TYR A 313 20.77 8.72 17.67
CA TYR A 313 19.67 9.67 17.79
C TYR A 313 19.19 9.81 19.24
N THR A 314 19.24 11.03 19.77
CA THR A 314 18.66 11.37 21.07
C THR A 314 18.01 12.75 21.02
N VAL A 315 16.79 12.85 21.52
CA VAL A 315 16.05 14.12 21.65
C VAL A 315 16.31 14.83 22.98
N THR A 316 16.97 14.16 23.94
CA THR A 316 17.10 14.65 25.32
C THR A 316 18.54 14.72 25.82
N ALA A 317 19.46 13.92 25.26
CA ALA A 317 20.87 13.95 25.64
C ALA A 317 21.68 14.80 24.67
N THR A 318 22.78 15.39 25.14
CA THR A 318 23.73 16.13 24.30
C THR A 318 24.67 15.22 23.51
N SER A 319 24.65 13.92 23.79
CA SER A 319 25.40 12.88 23.08
C SER A 319 24.74 11.52 23.30
N CYS A 320 24.87 10.62 22.33
CA CYS A 320 24.61 9.20 22.45
C CYS A 320 25.77 8.41 21.83
N GLY A 321 25.78 7.09 22.04
CA GLY A 321 26.73 6.21 21.37
C GLY A 321 26.09 5.56 20.14
N TYR A 322 26.93 5.20 19.17
CA TYR A 322 26.54 4.28 18.09
C TYR A 322 26.27 2.89 18.67
N SER A 323 25.26 2.20 18.13
CA SER A 323 24.86 0.89 18.62
C SER A 323 25.78 -0.21 18.09
N ASN A 324 26.49 -0.88 18.99
CA ASN A 324 27.35 -2.01 18.62
C ASN A 324 26.57 -3.11 17.91
N ASN A 325 27.09 -3.56 16.76
CA ASN A 325 26.54 -4.67 15.96
C ASN A 325 25.12 -4.44 15.43
N ALA A 326 24.72 -3.18 15.23
CA ALA A 326 23.46 -2.84 14.58
C ALA A 326 23.55 -3.10 13.06
N GLN A 327 23.31 -4.35 12.65
CA GLN A 327 23.22 -4.72 11.23
C GLN A 327 21.79 -4.55 10.74
N GLY A 328 21.57 -3.55 9.89
CA GLY A 328 20.32 -3.32 9.18
C GLY A 328 20.44 -3.73 7.71
N LEU A 329 19.31 -4.00 7.07
CA LEU A 329 19.23 -4.23 5.63
C LEU A 329 17.93 -3.63 5.09
N LEU A 330 18.04 -2.80 4.06
CA LEU A 330 16.89 -2.36 3.28
C LEU A 330 16.91 -3.08 1.94
N THR A 331 15.86 -3.82 1.60
CA THR A 331 15.79 -4.58 0.35
C THR A 331 14.63 -4.12 -0.51
N GLY A 332 14.86 -4.02 -1.82
CA GLY A 332 13.85 -3.69 -2.82
C GLY A 332 14.16 -4.34 -4.16
N THR A 333 13.40 -3.96 -5.17
CA THR A 333 13.63 -4.37 -6.56
C THR A 333 13.67 -3.14 -7.46
N VAL A 334 14.50 -3.19 -8.49
CA VAL A 334 14.63 -2.17 -9.53
C VAL A 334 14.56 -2.86 -10.89
N ASP A 335 13.78 -2.32 -11.81
CA ASP A 335 13.72 -2.84 -13.18
C ASP A 335 14.82 -2.20 -14.04
N LEU A 336 15.78 -3.02 -14.48
CA LEU A 336 16.91 -2.63 -15.30
C LEU A 336 16.77 -3.06 -16.76
N THR A 337 15.55 -3.39 -17.25
CA THR A 337 15.29 -3.87 -18.63
C THR A 337 15.86 -2.96 -19.72
N ASN A 338 15.95 -1.65 -19.46
CA ASN A 338 16.48 -0.65 -20.41
C ASN A 338 17.79 0.02 -19.94
N ALA A 339 18.44 -0.52 -18.91
CA ALA A 339 19.69 0.02 -18.41
C ALA A 339 20.82 -0.27 -19.41
N GLY A 340 21.48 0.78 -19.90
CA GLY A 340 22.56 0.70 -20.88
C GLY A 340 23.91 1.15 -20.32
N SER A 341 24.88 1.31 -21.21
CA SER A 341 26.17 1.91 -20.85
C SER A 341 25.97 3.34 -20.35
N GLY A 342 26.49 3.65 -19.16
CA GLY A 342 26.33 4.96 -18.52
C GLY A 342 25.05 5.13 -17.70
N SER A 343 24.21 4.10 -17.57
CA SER A 343 23.07 4.14 -16.64
C SER A 343 23.55 4.06 -15.19
N GLU A 344 22.85 4.78 -14.31
CA GLU A 344 23.17 4.91 -12.89
C GLU A 344 21.92 4.65 -12.04
N ILE A 345 22.13 4.15 -10.83
CA ILE A 345 21.14 4.13 -9.75
C ILE A 345 21.40 5.37 -8.91
N GLN A 346 20.39 6.24 -8.81
CA GLN A 346 20.41 7.37 -7.89
C GLN A 346 19.75 6.98 -6.58
N VAL A 347 20.47 7.15 -5.47
CA VAL A 347 19.96 6.92 -4.12
C VAL A 347 20.08 8.21 -3.32
N ARG A 348 18.94 8.72 -2.84
CA ARG A 348 18.90 9.90 -1.98
C ARG A 348 18.71 9.48 -0.53
N LEU A 349 19.72 9.72 0.31
CA LEU A 349 19.73 9.31 1.70
C LEU A 349 20.53 10.30 2.57
N GLU A 350 20.34 10.18 3.88
CA GLU A 350 21.11 10.87 4.91
C GLU A 350 21.73 9.78 5.80
N TRP A 351 22.95 10.03 6.29
CA TRP A 351 23.61 9.13 7.23
C TRP A 351 24.25 9.88 8.40
N ASP A 352 24.17 9.22 9.55
CA ASP A 352 24.90 9.47 10.78
C ASP A 352 25.46 8.12 11.26
N LEU A 353 26.72 7.83 10.96
CA LEU A 353 27.38 6.55 11.25
C LEU A 353 28.76 6.79 11.85
N GLU A 354 29.25 5.89 12.71
CA GLU A 354 30.60 5.99 13.29
C GLU A 354 31.71 6.01 12.23
N GLY A 355 31.44 5.44 11.05
CA GLY A 355 32.38 5.44 9.93
C GLY A 355 33.60 4.54 10.17
N SER A 356 34.69 4.88 9.47
CA SER A 356 35.98 4.20 9.48
C SER A 356 35.87 2.68 9.30
N GLY A 357 36.40 1.88 10.24
CA GLY A 357 36.27 0.41 10.25
C GLY A 357 35.09 -0.11 11.07
N TRP A 358 34.20 0.77 11.56
CA TRP A 358 33.14 0.46 12.51
C TRP A 358 31.79 0.33 11.84
N ASP A 359 31.10 1.44 11.60
CA ASP A 359 29.74 1.47 11.05
C ASP A 359 29.76 2.13 9.67
N ASN A 360 29.44 1.35 8.65
CA ASN A 360 29.31 1.82 7.27
C ASN A 360 28.17 1.10 6.57
N PHE A 361 27.70 1.66 5.46
CA PHE A 361 26.74 1.04 4.57
C PHE A 361 27.28 0.85 3.15
N CYS A 362 26.64 -0.07 2.42
CA CYS A 362 27.04 -0.46 1.08
C CYS A 362 25.78 -0.77 0.26
N ILE A 363 25.71 -0.26 -0.95
CA ILE A 363 24.62 -0.53 -1.89
C ILE A 363 25.03 -1.70 -2.78
N GLU A 364 24.14 -2.70 -2.92
CA GLU A 364 24.43 -3.94 -3.63
C GLU A 364 23.26 -4.38 -4.54
N LEU A 365 23.60 -5.04 -5.65
CA LEU A 365 22.64 -5.62 -6.60
C LEU A 365 22.70 -7.15 -6.63
N SER A 366 21.58 -7.79 -6.93
CA SER A 366 21.50 -9.23 -7.16
C SER A 366 20.47 -9.61 -8.22
N SER A 367 20.84 -10.54 -9.09
CA SER A 367 19.94 -11.12 -10.10
C SER A 367 19.17 -12.34 -9.59
N ASN A 368 19.54 -12.89 -8.42
CA ASN A 368 19.01 -14.16 -7.91
C ASN A 368 18.73 -14.18 -6.40
N GLY A 369 19.02 -13.07 -5.70
CA GLY A 369 18.89 -12.92 -4.24
C GLY A 369 19.91 -13.69 -3.40
N ASN A 370 20.76 -14.51 -4.01
CA ASN A 370 21.75 -15.35 -3.33
C ASN A 370 23.16 -14.77 -3.43
N THR A 371 23.54 -14.28 -4.60
CA THR A 371 24.85 -13.68 -4.88
C THR A 371 24.68 -12.20 -5.13
N TRP A 372 25.49 -11.39 -4.44
CA TRP A 372 25.38 -9.93 -4.45
C TRP A 372 26.64 -9.30 -5.04
N THR A 373 26.46 -8.14 -5.66
CA THR A 373 27.52 -7.31 -6.25
C THR A 373 27.46 -5.94 -5.60
N ASP A 374 28.52 -5.50 -4.94
CA ASP A 374 28.60 -4.15 -4.39
C ASP A 374 28.80 -3.14 -5.53
N ILE A 375 28.03 -2.05 -5.48
CA ILE A 375 28.06 -0.95 -6.48
C ILE A 375 28.42 0.40 -5.87
N SER A 376 28.71 0.44 -4.57
CA SER A 376 28.99 1.65 -3.79
C SER A 376 30.44 1.75 -3.31
N SER A 377 31.04 0.59 -3.00
CA SER A 377 32.41 0.48 -2.52
C SER A 377 33.43 0.51 -3.68
N SER A 378 34.72 0.55 -3.35
CA SER A 378 35.79 0.43 -4.36
C SER A 378 35.98 -0.99 -4.90
N THR A 379 35.16 -1.94 -4.43
CA THR A 379 35.16 -3.35 -4.80
C THR A 379 33.73 -3.78 -5.12
N THR A 380 33.59 -4.74 -6.05
CA THR A 380 32.30 -5.38 -6.33
C THR A 380 32.05 -6.64 -5.50
N SER A 381 33.07 -7.11 -4.76
CA SER A 381 32.98 -8.32 -3.95
C SER A 381 32.26 -8.09 -2.63
N THR A 382 31.34 -8.98 -2.28
CA THR A 382 30.63 -8.97 -1.00
C THR A 382 31.15 -9.99 0.02
N THR A 383 32.33 -10.59 -0.23
CA THR A 383 32.93 -11.62 0.66
C THR A 383 33.32 -11.08 2.04
N SER A 384 33.67 -9.80 2.11
CA SER A 384 33.94 -9.10 3.37
C SER A 384 32.68 -8.37 3.83
N SER A 385 32.46 -8.29 5.15
CA SER A 385 31.39 -7.47 5.72
C SER A 385 31.46 -6.03 5.21
N CYS A 386 30.32 -5.42 4.90
CA CYS A 386 30.24 -4.06 4.35
C CYS A 386 31.10 -3.06 5.14
N ARG A 387 30.99 -3.05 6.47
CA ARG A 387 31.78 -2.16 7.34
C ARG A 387 33.29 -2.19 7.13
N SER A 388 33.83 -3.27 6.56
CA SER A 388 35.26 -3.48 6.37
C SER A 388 35.67 -3.41 4.90
N ARG A 389 34.75 -3.10 3.98
CA ARG A 389 35.09 -2.92 2.57
C ARG A 389 35.80 -1.60 2.35
N SER A 390 36.75 -1.60 1.43
CA SER A 390 37.38 -0.36 1.00
C SER A 390 36.35 0.49 0.25
N GLY A 391 36.24 1.77 0.61
CA GLY A 391 35.28 2.68 -0.02
C GLY A 391 33.83 2.53 0.43
N ALA A 392 33.55 1.74 1.48
CA ALA A 392 32.24 1.75 2.13
C ALA A 392 31.92 3.16 2.66
N ILE A 393 30.63 3.47 2.82
CA ILE A 393 30.16 4.83 3.12
C ILE A 393 29.78 4.93 4.61
N PRO A 394 30.29 5.93 5.37
CA PRO A 394 31.20 6.98 4.92
C PRO A 394 32.69 6.59 4.90
N GLY A 395 33.08 5.47 5.51
CA GLY A 395 34.48 5.12 5.69
C GLY A 395 35.20 6.21 6.49
N ASN A 396 36.39 6.62 6.07
CA ASN A 396 37.08 7.79 6.68
C ASN A 396 36.59 9.14 6.10
N GLY A 397 35.39 9.18 5.54
CA GLY A 397 34.82 10.29 4.79
C GLY A 397 34.54 9.91 3.33
N TYR A 398 33.39 10.35 2.83
CA TYR A 398 32.90 10.04 1.49
C TYR A 398 32.85 11.29 0.63
N THR A 399 33.47 11.23 -0.56
CA THR A 399 33.53 12.38 -1.49
C THR A 399 32.66 12.10 -2.70
N LEU A 400 31.67 12.97 -2.93
CA LEU A 400 30.80 12.92 -4.11
C LEU A 400 31.58 13.29 -5.39
N PRO A 401 31.06 12.91 -6.58
CA PRO A 401 31.66 13.31 -7.86
C PRO A 401 31.82 14.84 -8.04
N ASN A 402 30.99 15.63 -7.37
CA ASN A 402 31.08 17.10 -7.37
C ASN A 402 32.23 17.66 -6.49
N GLY A 403 32.98 16.79 -5.81
CA GLY A 403 34.11 17.15 -4.95
C GLY A 403 33.73 17.50 -3.50
N THR A 404 32.44 17.45 -3.14
CA THR A 404 32.00 17.65 -1.75
C THR A 404 32.30 16.42 -0.92
N THR A 405 32.99 16.59 0.21
CA THR A 405 33.29 15.52 1.16
C THR A 405 32.38 15.61 2.38
N TYR A 406 31.80 14.49 2.75
CA TYR A 406 31.00 14.29 3.95
C TYR A 406 31.74 13.35 4.91
N GLY A 407 31.61 13.59 6.21
CA GLY A 407 32.20 12.73 7.23
C GLY A 407 31.26 11.63 7.68
N ASP A 408 31.43 11.26 8.94
CA ASP A 408 30.60 10.35 9.73
C ASP A 408 29.11 10.78 9.74
N GLU A 409 28.86 12.09 9.64
CA GLU A 409 27.54 12.69 9.47
C GLU A 409 27.47 13.53 8.18
N SER A 410 26.38 13.34 7.43
CA SER A 410 26.08 14.06 6.19
C SER A 410 25.41 15.43 6.39
N ASN A 411 24.77 15.66 7.53
CA ASN A 411 24.00 16.86 7.91
C ASN A 411 22.82 17.16 6.95
N GLY A 412 22.25 16.11 6.37
CA GLY A 412 21.07 16.18 5.50
C GLY A 412 21.16 15.24 4.30
N PHE A 413 20.06 15.16 3.55
CA PHE A 413 19.97 14.30 2.37
C PHE A 413 21.00 14.64 1.31
N VAL A 414 21.80 13.64 0.93
CA VAL A 414 22.69 13.66 -0.22
C VAL A 414 22.18 12.69 -1.29
N THR A 415 22.59 12.93 -2.54
CA THR A 415 22.27 12.02 -3.67
C THR A 415 23.55 11.30 -4.08
N LEU A 416 23.52 9.98 -4.02
CA LEU A 416 24.55 9.08 -4.53
C LEU A 416 24.19 8.68 -5.96
N GLU A 417 25.16 8.74 -6.85
CA GLU A 417 25.04 8.32 -8.25
C GLU A 417 25.94 7.10 -8.46
N LEU A 418 25.34 5.92 -8.60
CA LEU A 418 26.05 4.64 -8.61
C LEU A 418 25.92 3.97 -9.98
N ALA A 419 27.05 3.78 -10.65
CA ALA A 419 27.06 3.16 -11.97
C ALA A 419 26.51 1.73 -11.94
N ILE A 420 25.64 1.39 -12.90
CA ILE A 420 25.11 0.03 -13.06
C ILE A 420 26.17 -0.85 -13.74
N PRO A 421 26.65 -1.93 -13.09
CA PRO A 421 27.63 -2.81 -13.71
C PRO A 421 27.09 -3.47 -14.99
N SER A 422 27.96 -3.73 -15.96
CA SER A 422 27.56 -4.34 -17.25
C SER A 422 26.79 -5.66 -17.12
N THR A 423 26.99 -6.42 -16.04
CA THR A 423 26.27 -7.67 -15.76
C THR A 423 24.79 -7.46 -15.41
N PHE A 424 24.39 -6.22 -15.07
CA PHE A 424 23.03 -5.82 -14.73
C PHE A 424 22.40 -4.90 -15.80
N GLN A 425 23.07 -4.70 -16.94
CA GLN A 425 22.47 -3.97 -18.05
C GLN A 425 21.44 -4.85 -18.75
N ASN A 426 20.25 -4.29 -19.00
CA ASN A 426 19.10 -5.01 -19.55
C ASN A 426 18.71 -6.28 -18.75
N SER A 427 18.96 -6.33 -17.42
CA SER A 427 18.69 -7.52 -16.60
C SER A 427 17.27 -7.62 -16.06
N GLY A 428 16.41 -6.65 -16.35
CA GLY A 428 15.03 -6.60 -15.84
C GLY A 428 14.96 -6.44 -14.33
N SER A 429 13.95 -7.04 -13.71
CA SER A 429 13.74 -7.01 -12.26
C SER A 429 14.97 -7.54 -11.51
N THR A 430 15.70 -6.62 -10.89
CA THR A 430 16.95 -6.85 -10.17
C THR A 430 16.74 -6.50 -8.71
N GLN A 431 17.23 -7.32 -7.78
CA GLN A 431 17.16 -7.01 -6.37
C GLN A 431 18.20 -5.96 -6.01
N LEU A 432 17.79 -4.97 -5.24
CA LEU A 432 18.64 -3.95 -4.65
C LEU A 432 18.61 -4.18 -3.15
N ARG A 433 19.77 -4.11 -2.51
CA ARG A 433 19.83 -3.92 -1.07
C ARG A 433 20.82 -2.85 -0.72
N ILE A 434 20.60 -2.26 0.44
CA ILE A 434 21.56 -1.37 1.06
C ILE A 434 21.85 -1.96 2.44
#